data_AF-A0A5J4P482-F1
#
_entry.id   AF-A0A5J4P482-F1
#
_cell.length_a   1.000
_cell.length_b   1.000
_cell.length_c   1.000
_cell.angle_alpha   90.00
_cell.angle_beta   90.00
_cell.angle_gamma   90.00
#
_symmetry.space_group_name_H-M   'P 1'
#
loop_
_entity.id
_entity.type
_entity.pdbx_description
1 polymer ?
#
loop_
_entity_poly.entity_id
_entity_poly.type
_entity_poly.pdbx_seq_one_letter_code
_entity_poly.pdbx_strand_id
1 'polypeptide(L)'
;MADVLDNVKRIDVKANTVQPVWVTIWIPSGAKAGKYNGKLTVSGENTSPMTLNIDLEVQNRTLPSPKDWHFHLDLWQNPYSVARYYQV
;
A
#
# COMPACT_ATOMS: atom_id res chain seq x y z
N MET A 1 -8.54 16.09 -0.62
CA MET A 1 -8.38 15.08 -1.69
C MET A 1 -7.60 13.91 -1.10
N ALA A 2 -8.00 12.68 -1.37
CA ALA A 2 -7.24 11.49 -0.96
C ALA A 2 -6.27 11.13 -2.09
N ASP A 3 -4.97 11.39 -1.89
CA ASP A 3 -3.92 11.21 -2.91
C ASP A 3 -2.64 10.62 -2.28
N VAL A 4 -2.24 11.15 -1.12
CA VAL A 4 -1.07 10.65 -0.37
C VAL A 4 -1.36 9.28 0.25
N LEU A 5 -0.47 8.32 0.00
CA LEU A 5 -0.42 7.04 0.72
C LEU A 5 0.49 7.20 1.95
N ASP A 6 -0.12 7.50 3.09
CA ASP A 6 0.59 7.71 4.36
C ASP A 6 0.79 6.38 5.12
N ASN A 7 1.87 6.29 5.90
CA ASN A 7 2.24 5.10 6.68
C ASN A 7 1.97 5.24 8.19
N VAL A 8 1.14 6.21 8.58
CA VAL A 8 0.68 6.41 9.97
C VAL A 8 0.00 5.16 10.53
N LYS A 9 0.29 4.84 11.81
CA LYS A 9 -0.25 3.64 12.49
C LYS A 9 -1.68 3.79 13.00
N ARG A 10 -2.10 5.02 13.26
CA ARG A 10 -3.41 5.38 13.79
C ARG A 10 -3.74 6.79 13.34
N ILE A 11 -5.02 7.04 13.09
CA ILE A 11 -5.53 8.36 12.74
C ILE A 11 -6.87 8.59 13.45
N ASP A 12 -7.06 9.78 13.98
CA ASP A 12 -8.33 10.19 14.54
C ASP A 12 -9.29 10.57 13.41
N VAL A 13 -10.45 9.91 13.36
CA VAL A 13 -11.48 10.19 12.36
C VAL A 13 -12.54 11.10 12.99
N LYS A 14 -12.66 12.32 12.48
CA LYS A 14 -13.62 13.31 12.99
C LYS A 14 -15.04 12.94 12.60
N ALA A 15 -16.01 13.38 13.39
CA ALA A 15 -17.44 13.19 13.07
C ALA A 15 -17.77 13.74 11.67
N ASN A 16 -18.61 13.02 10.93
CA ASN A 16 -19.04 13.38 9.57
C ASN A 16 -17.88 13.50 8.56
N THR A 17 -16.82 12.70 8.73
CA THR A 17 -15.72 12.60 7.77
C THR A 17 -15.51 11.14 7.33
N VAL A 18 -14.77 10.96 6.24
CA VAL A 18 -14.39 9.65 5.71
C VAL A 18 -12.87 9.57 5.69
N GLN A 19 -12.34 8.42 6.14
CA GLN A 19 -10.92 8.12 6.08
C GLN A 19 -10.72 6.82 5.28
N PRO A 20 -10.32 6.90 3.99
CA PRO A 20 -9.96 5.71 3.23
C PRO A 20 -8.64 5.12 3.74
N VAL A 21 -8.50 3.80 3.58
CA VAL A 21 -7.28 3.04 3.91
C VAL A 21 -6.81 2.33 2.65
N TRP A 22 -5.52 2.45 2.35
CA TRP A 22 -4.88 1.75 1.24
C TRP A 22 -4.18 0.48 1.74
N VAL A 23 -4.29 -0.62 0.98
CA VAL A 23 -3.65 -1.90 1.31
C VAL A 23 -2.80 -2.35 0.13
N THR A 24 -1.50 -2.49 0.35
CA THR A 24 -0.56 -3.05 -0.63
C THR A 24 -0.12 -4.44 -0.19
N ILE A 25 -0.28 -5.44 -1.07
CA ILE A 25 0.18 -6.82 -0.83
C ILE A 25 1.37 -7.09 -1.75
N TRP A 26 2.56 -7.21 -1.15
CA TRP A 26 3.76 -7.61 -1.88
C TRP A 26 3.87 -9.12 -1.95
N ILE A 27 3.75 -9.69 -3.16
CA ILE A 27 3.92 -11.12 -3.40
C ILE A 27 5.41 -11.38 -3.72
N PRO A 28 6.15 -12.13 -2.89
CA PRO A 28 7.55 -12.48 -3.19
C PRO A 28 7.64 -13.32 -4.47
N SER A 29 8.74 -13.18 -5.22
CA SER A 29 8.94 -13.90 -6.50
C SER A 29 8.89 -15.43 -6.38
N GLY A 30 9.26 -15.96 -5.21
CA GLY A 30 9.22 -17.39 -4.88
C GLY A 30 7.94 -17.86 -4.19
N ALA A 31 6.89 -17.03 -4.14
CA ALA A 31 5.60 -17.45 -3.58
C ALA A 31 5.05 -18.66 -4.34
N LYS A 32 4.52 -19.65 -3.61
CA LYS A 32 3.91 -20.83 -4.22
C LYS A 32 2.58 -20.44 -4.85
N ALA A 33 2.28 -21.00 -6.02
CA ALA A 33 0.97 -20.83 -6.62
C ALA A 33 -0.11 -21.45 -5.71
N GLY A 34 -1.27 -20.80 -5.64
CA GLY A 34 -2.40 -21.26 -4.83
C GLY A 34 -3.20 -20.12 -4.22
N LYS A 35 -4.21 -20.51 -3.43
CA LYS A 35 -5.09 -19.58 -2.72
C LYS A 35 -4.55 -19.27 -1.33
N TYR A 36 -4.51 -17.99 -1.01
CA TYR A 36 -4.12 -17.44 0.28
C TYR A 36 -5.31 -16.67 0.85
N ASN A 37 -5.65 -16.95 2.12
CA ASN A 37 -6.69 -16.23 2.84
C ASN A 37 -6.06 -15.42 3.96
N GLY A 38 -6.34 -14.12 3.98
CA GLY A 38 -5.89 -13.17 4.99
C GLY A 38 -7.06 -12.49 5.68
N LYS A 39 -6.80 -11.90 6.84
CA LYS A 39 -7.76 -11.07 7.57
C LYS A 39 -7.15 -9.71 7.85
N LEU A 40 -7.89 -8.66 7.51
CA LEU A 40 -7.60 -7.29 7.90
C LEU A 40 -8.58 -6.87 9.00
N THR A 41 -8.06 -6.52 10.16
CA THR A 41 -8.88 -6.05 11.29
C THR A 41 -8.76 -4.54 11.41
N VAL A 42 -9.90 -3.85 11.46
CA VAL A 42 -10.00 -2.41 11.71
C VAL A 42 -10.58 -2.23 13.10
N SER A 43 -9.89 -1.47 13.97
CA SER A 43 -10.31 -1.22 15.35
C SER A 43 -10.10 0.23 15.73
N GLY A 44 -10.94 0.75 16.63
CA GLY A 44 -10.80 2.07 17.23
C GLY A 44 -11.32 2.06 18.66
N GLU A 45 -11.01 3.10 19.44
CA GLU A 45 -11.29 3.13 20.89
C GLU A 45 -12.78 3.04 21.23
N ASN A 46 -13.65 3.61 20.39
CA ASN A 46 -15.10 3.67 20.62
C ASN A 46 -15.90 2.85 19.59
N THR A 47 -15.28 1.84 18.97
CA THR A 47 -15.95 0.99 17.98
C THR A 47 -15.55 -0.47 18.15
N SER A 48 -16.49 -1.36 17.89
CA SER A 48 -16.17 -2.80 17.86
C SER A 48 -15.25 -3.08 16.66
N PRO A 49 -14.23 -3.96 16.81
CA PRO A 49 -13.38 -4.32 15.70
C PRO A 49 -14.18 -4.92 14.54
N MET A 50 -13.89 -4.46 13.33
CA MET A 50 -14.41 -5.02 12.09
C MET A 50 -13.35 -5.89 11.44
N THR A 51 -13.73 -7.07 10.94
CA THR A 51 -12.83 -7.94 10.17
C THR A 51 -13.25 -7.95 8.70
N LEU A 52 -12.28 -7.75 7.82
CA LEU A 52 -12.39 -7.87 6.38
C LEU A 52 -11.57 -9.08 5.93
N ASN A 53 -12.18 -10.01 5.21
CA ASN A 53 -11.46 -11.16 4.64
C ASN A 53 -10.84 -10.74 3.30
N ILE A 54 -9.61 -11.19 3.06
CA ILE A 54 -8.88 -10.97 1.81
C ILE A 54 -8.54 -12.33 1.22
N ASP A 55 -9.07 -12.60 0.03
CA ASP A 55 -8.77 -13.81 -0.73
C ASP A 55 -7.86 -13.45 -1.90
N LEU A 56 -6.69 -14.07 -1.95
CA LEU A 56 -5.66 -13.83 -2.96
C LEU A 56 -5.30 -15.15 -3.66
N GLU A 57 -5.37 -15.17 -4.99
CA GLU A 57 -4.88 -16.28 -5.79
C GLU A 57 -3.53 -15.92 -6.43
N VAL A 58 -2.48 -16.62 -6.02
CA VAL A 58 -1.15 -16.53 -6.64
C VAL A 58 -1.12 -17.49 -7.82
N GLN A 59 -1.01 -16.95 -9.02
CA GLN A 59 -0.88 -17.74 -10.24
C GLN A 59 0.52 -18.35 -10.34
N ASN A 60 0.66 -19.44 -11.09
CA ASN A 60 1.96 -20.06 -11.37
C ASN A 60 2.73 -19.29 -12.46
N ARG A 61 2.98 -18.01 -12.22
CA ARG A 61 3.74 -17.10 -13.08
C ARG A 61 4.52 -16.13 -12.20
N THR A 62 5.75 -15.84 -12.59
CA THR A 62 6.61 -14.89 -11.88
C THR A 62 6.73 -13.61 -12.70
N LEU A 63 6.38 -12.47 -12.10
CA LEU A 63 6.69 -11.16 -12.67
C LEU A 63 8.22 -10.93 -12.56
N PRO A 64 8.92 -10.58 -13.67
CA PRO A 64 10.35 -10.28 -13.62
C PRO A 64 10.66 -9.12 -12.67
N SER A 65 11.91 -9.03 -12.22
CA SER A 65 12.33 -7.91 -11.37
C SER A 65 12.32 -6.60 -12.17
N PRO A 66 12.15 -5.42 -11.54
CA PRO A 66 11.99 -4.16 -12.27
C PRO A 66 13.11 -3.83 -13.27
N LYS A 67 14.35 -4.28 -13.01
CA LYS A 67 15.49 -4.10 -13.93
C LYS A 67 15.34 -4.87 -15.25
N ASP A 68 14.49 -5.89 -15.27
CA ASP A 68 14.25 -6.76 -16.43
C ASP A 68 12.95 -6.35 -17.17
N TRP A 69 12.30 -5.25 -16.77
CA TRP A 69 11.12 -4.75 -17.45
C TRP A 69 11.52 -4.01 -18.73
N HIS A 70 10.78 -4.27 -19.81
CA HIS A 70 10.97 -3.55 -21.09
C HIS A 70 10.34 -2.16 -21.12
N PHE A 71 9.57 -1.80 -20.08
CA PHE A 71 8.88 -0.51 -20.02
C PHE A 71 9.87 0.62 -19.72
N HIS A 72 9.92 1.63 -20.59
CA HIS A 72 10.70 2.84 -20.38
C HIS A 72 9.88 3.85 -19.57
N LEU A 73 10.27 4.07 -18.32
CA LEU A 73 9.68 5.08 -17.44
C LEU A 73 10.64 6.25 -17.28
N ASP A 74 10.22 7.44 -17.69
CA ASP A 74 10.94 8.69 -17.46
C ASP A 74 10.13 9.60 -16.51
N LEU A 75 10.63 9.73 -15.28
CA LEU A 75 10.07 10.64 -14.27
C LEU A 75 11.14 11.67 -13.93
N TRP A 76 10.90 12.93 -14.33
CA TRP A 76 11.87 14.00 -14.14
C TRP A 76 12.05 14.33 -12.66
N GLN A 77 13.30 14.25 -12.21
CA GLN A 77 13.65 14.48 -10.81
C GLN A 77 14.07 15.94 -10.60
N ASN A 78 13.66 16.53 -9.48
CA ASN A 78 14.08 17.87 -9.07
C ASN A 78 14.78 17.82 -7.70
N PRO A 79 16.11 17.61 -7.65
CA PRO A 79 16.85 17.51 -6.39
C PRO A 79 16.85 18.83 -5.59
N TYR A 80 16.75 19.99 -6.24
CA TYR A 80 16.69 21.29 -5.55
C TYR A 80 15.44 21.45 -4.70
N SER A 81 14.31 20.88 -5.16
CA SER A 81 13.07 20.91 -4.38
C SER A 81 13.20 20.09 -3.09
N VAL A 82 13.93 18.97 -3.13
CA VAL A 82 14.20 18.14 -1.95
C VAL A 82 15.12 18.88 -0.97
N ALA A 83 16.25 19.41 -1.44
CA ALA A 83 17.20 20.18 -0.63
C ALA A 83 16.53 21.37 0.08
N ARG A 84 15.75 22.16 -0.68
CA ARG A 84 14.99 23.29 -0.15
C ARG A 84 13.98 22.86 0.92
N TYR A 85 13.27 21.74 0.72
CA TYR A 85 12.29 21.26 1.69
C TYR A 85 12.95 20.81 3.00
N TYR A 86 14.08 20.09 2.89
CA TYR A 86 14.80 19.55 4.05
C TYR A 86 15.85 20.51 4.64
N GLN A 87 16.02 21.70 4.06
CA GLN A 87 16.95 22.74 4.52
C GLN A 87 18.42 22.27 4.56
N VAL A 88 18.85 21.56 3.52
CA VAL A 88 20.23 21.07 3.32
C VAL A 88 20.85 21.60 2.04
#